data_AF-A0A966YDP2-F1
#
_entry.id   AF-A0A966YDP2-F1
#
_cell.length_a   1.000
_cell.length_b   1.000
_cell.length_c   1.000
_cell.angle_alpha   90.00
_cell.angle_beta   90.00
_cell.angle_gamma   90.00
#
_symmetry.space_group_name_H-M   'P 1'
#
loop_
_entity.id
_entity.type
_entity.pdbx_description
1 polymer ?
#
loop_
_entity_poly.entity_id
_entity_poly.type
_entity_poly.pdbx_seq_one_letter_code
_entity_poly.pdbx_strand_id
1 'polypeptide(L)' 'CAASATAEDAATRLEEFPTAVAEDMEGFAVALACRLAGVPCQIIRGISNRAGDRDKARWQIEPALRAAAVQAKAVLGNVD' A
#
# COMPACT_ATOMS: atom_id res chain seq x y z
N CYS A 1 -14.15 -1.21 1.14
CA CYS A 1 -12.96 -1.40 1.98
C CYS A 1 -12.51 -0.05 2.54
N ALA A 2 -12.13 0.02 3.82
CA ALA A 2 -11.58 1.22 4.44
C ALA A 2 -10.36 0.84 5.30
N ALA A 3 -9.30 1.65 5.22
CA ALA A 3 -8.13 1.53 6.10
C ALA A 3 -8.48 1.86 7.57
N SER A 4 -7.59 1.56 8.50
CA SER A 4 -7.77 1.74 9.95
C SER A 4 -8.10 3.19 10.29
N ALA A 5 -9.17 3.44 11.04
CA ALA A 5 -9.59 4.78 11.42
C ALA A 5 -8.80 5.31 12.61
N THR A 6 -8.33 4.42 13.47
CA THR A 6 -7.55 4.74 14.67
C THR A 6 -6.29 3.88 14.79
N ALA A 7 -5.38 4.28 15.69
CA ALA A 7 -4.22 3.47 16.04
C ALA A 7 -4.61 2.12 16.68
N GLU A 8 -5.75 2.04 17.37
CA GLU A 8 -6.28 0.82 17.96
C GLU A 8 -6.79 -0.15 16.89
N ASP A 9 -7.47 0.36 15.85
CA ASP A 9 -7.88 -0.45 14.69
C ASP A 9 -6.65 -1.06 14.00
N ALA A 10 -5.61 -0.25 13.81
CA ALA A 10 -4.37 -0.70 13.17
C ALA A 10 -3.64 -1.75 14.01
N ALA A 11 -3.65 -1.61 15.34
CA ALA A 11 -3.08 -2.60 16.24
C ALA A 11 -3.85 -3.93 16.20
N THR A 12 -5.18 -3.88 16.31
CA THR A 12 -6.06 -5.05 16.19
C THR A 12 -5.82 -5.82 14.89
N ARG A 13 -5.70 -5.10 13.76
CA ARG A 13 -5.42 -5.72 12.46
C ARG A 13 -4.02 -6.31 12.37
N LEU A 14 -3.02 -5.70 13.00
CA LEU A 14 -1.66 -6.25 13.03
C LEU A 14 -1.59 -7.52 13.88
N GLU A 15 -2.40 -7.63 14.95
CA GLU A 15 -2.53 -8.88 15.71
C GLU A 15 -3.13 -10.00 14.85
N GLU A 16 -4.14 -9.69 14.03
CA GLU A 16 -4.77 -10.65 13.11
C GLU A 16 -3.85 -11.01 11.92
N PHE A 17 -3.07 -10.04 11.43
CA PHE A 17 -2.15 -10.20 10.31
C PHE A 17 -0.72 -9.79 10.69
N PRO A 18 0.02 -10.59 11.48
CA PRO A 18 1.33 -10.19 12.04
C PRO A 18 2.43 -9.90 11.02
N THR A 19 2.27 -10.36 9.78
CA THR A 19 3.20 -10.15 8.67
C THR A 19 2.82 -8.97 7.79
N ALA A 20 1.68 -8.31 8.04
CA ALA A 20 1.25 -7.15 7.27
C ALA A 20 2.21 -5.98 7.48
N VAL A 21 2.73 -5.44 6.38
CA VAL A 21 3.69 -4.31 6.40
C VAL A 21 3.05 -2.97 6.04
N ALA A 22 1.84 -2.98 5.48
CA ALA A 22 1.11 -1.78 5.07
C ALA A 22 -0.39 -2.05 4.93
N GLU A 23 -1.20 -0.98 4.95
CA GLU A 23 -2.62 -1.00 4.60
C GLU A 23 -2.88 -0.22 3.30
N ASP A 24 -3.76 -0.76 2.48
CA ASP A 24 -4.31 -0.09 1.29
C ASP A 24 -5.80 -0.42 1.10
N MET A 25 -6.42 0.19 0.08
CA MET A 25 -7.84 0.03 -0.21
C MET A 25 -8.10 -0.68 -1.55
N GLU A 26 -7.20 -0.58 -2.51
CA GLU A 26 -7.38 -1.04 -3.90
C GLU A 26 -6.56 -2.28 -4.28
N GLY A 27 -5.46 -2.55 -3.57
CA GLY A 27 -4.44 -3.53 -3.93
C GLY A 27 -4.99 -4.94 -4.03
N PHE A 28 -5.83 -5.37 -3.09
CA PHE A 28 -6.49 -6.68 -3.16
C PHE A 28 -7.36 -6.84 -4.40
N ALA A 29 -8.18 -5.83 -4.72
CA ALA A 29 -9.09 -5.90 -5.87
C ALA A 29 -8.32 -5.96 -7.20
N VAL A 30 -7.24 -5.18 -7.32
CA VAL A 30 -6.34 -5.22 -8.49
C VAL A 30 -5.65 -6.58 -8.61
N ALA A 31 -5.06 -7.10 -7.52
CA ALA A 31 -4.38 -8.39 -7.53
C ALA A 31 -5.34 -9.54 -7.86
N LEU A 32 -6.58 -9.50 -7.34
CA LEU A 32 -7.62 -10.46 -7.65
C LEU A 32 -8.01 -10.41 -9.13
N ALA A 33 -8.22 -9.21 -9.68
CA ALA A 33 -8.53 -9.04 -11.11
C ALA A 33 -7.41 -9.58 -12.01
N CYS A 34 -6.14 -9.28 -11.69
CA CYS A 34 -4.99 -9.81 -12.41
C CYS A 34 -4.93 -11.34 -12.36
N ARG A 35 -5.16 -11.92 -11.17
CA ARG A 35 -5.21 -13.38 -10.99
C ARG A 35 -6.32 -14.02 -11.83
N LEU A 36 -7.51 -13.42 -11.86
CA LEU A 36 -8.63 -13.92 -12.68
C LEU A 36 -8.35 -13.82 -14.19
N ALA A 37 -7.64 -12.77 -14.62
CA ALA A 37 -7.25 -12.56 -16.00
C ALA A 37 -5.97 -13.33 -16.43
N GLY A 38 -5.31 -14.03 -15.50
CA GLY A 38 -4.05 -14.75 -15.78
C GLY A 38 -2.85 -13.84 -16.09
N VAL A 39 -2.86 -12.59 -15.62
CA VAL A 39 -1.76 -11.63 -15.84
C VAL A 39 -0.91 -11.47 -14.59
N PRO A 40 0.43 -11.39 -14.70
CA PRO A 40 1.31 -11.09 -13.58
C PRO A 40 0.97 -9.75 -12.92
N CYS A 41 1.11 -9.67 -11.60
CA CYS A 41 0.81 -8.46 -10.83
C CYS A 41 1.92 -8.19 -9.82
N GLN A 42 2.40 -6.95 -9.78
CA GLN A 42 3.26 -6.43 -8.73
C GLN A 42 2.73 -5.08 -8.28
N ILE A 43 2.62 -4.86 -6.97
CA ILE A 43 2.14 -3.62 -6.38
C ILE A 43 3.33 -2.86 -5.78
N ILE A 44 3.50 -1.60 -6.19
CA ILE A 44 4.50 -0.68 -5.65
C ILE A 44 3.75 0.44 -4.94
N ARG A 45 4.04 0.66 -3.65
CA ARG A 45 3.34 1.64 -2.82
C ARG A 45 4.32 2.49 -2.03
N GLY A 46 4.15 3.80 -2.13
CA GLY A 46 4.79 4.75 -1.22
C GLY A 46 3.99 4.86 0.08
N ILE A 47 4.66 4.91 1.23
CA ILE A 47 4.01 5.03 2.53
C ILE A 47 3.84 6.50 2.89
N SER A 48 2.60 6.98 2.87
CA SER A 48 2.26 8.39 3.16
C SER A 48 2.12 8.71 4.63
N ASN A 49 1.74 7.72 5.45
CA ASN A 49 1.41 7.90 6.86
C ASN A 49 1.43 6.56 7.58
N ARG A 50 1.43 6.62 8.90
CA ARG A 50 1.21 5.44 9.75
C ARG A 50 -0.27 5.05 9.71
N ALA A 51 -0.57 3.75 9.62
CA ALA A 51 -1.94 3.25 9.69
C ALA A 51 -2.62 3.71 10.99
N GLY A 52 -3.90 4.08 10.90
CA GLY A 52 -4.65 4.64 12.04
C GLY A 52 -4.44 6.14 12.29
N ASP A 53 -3.47 6.78 11.63
CA ASP A 53 -3.30 8.24 11.71
C ASP A 53 -4.15 8.96 10.65
N ARG A 54 -5.20 9.65 11.11
CA ARG A 54 -6.13 10.41 10.26
C ARG A 54 -5.91 11.91 10.25
N ASP A 55 -4.88 12.41 10.92
CA ASP A 55 -4.45 13.80 10.77
C ASP A 55 -3.72 13.96 9.42
N LYS A 56 -4.48 14.41 8.43
CA LYS A 56 -3.98 14.61 7.06
C LYS A 56 -2.85 15.63 6.97
N ALA A 57 -2.71 16.54 7.93
CA ALA A 57 -1.60 17.50 7.94
C ALA A 57 -0.25 16.82 8.18
N ARG A 58 -0.25 15.61 8.76
CA ARG A 58 0.96 14.79 8.98
C ARG A 58 1.28 13.86 7.82
N TRP A 59 0.41 13.79 6.81
CA TRP A 59 0.59 12.88 5.68
C TRP A 59 1.66 13.41 4.72
N GLN A 60 2.64 12.57 4.43
CA GLN A 60 3.75 12.87 3.54
C GLN A 60 3.46 12.36 2.12
N ILE A 61 2.43 12.92 1.48
CA ILE A 61 1.93 12.43 0.19
C ILE A 61 2.97 12.61 -0.93
N GLU A 62 3.53 13.82 -1.09
CA GLU A 62 4.52 14.06 -2.16
C GLU A 62 5.80 13.23 -2.01
N PRO A 63 6.42 13.10 -0.82
CA PRO A 63 7.53 12.16 -0.63
C PRO A 63 7.16 10.71 -0.96
N ALA A 64 5.99 10.24 -0.52
CA ALA A 64 5.54 8.87 -0.79
C ALA A 64 5.35 8.60 -2.29
N LEU A 65 4.72 9.54 -3.02
CA LEU A 65 4.56 9.44 -4.48
C LEU A 65 5.91 9.43 -5.20
N ARG A 66 6.85 10.30 -4.80
CA ARG A 66 8.21 10.32 -5.37
C ARG A 66 8.94 9.00 -5.14
N ALA A 67 8.88 8.45 -3.92
CA ALA A 67 9.50 7.18 -3.59
C ALA A 67 8.90 6.03 -4.44
N ALA A 68 7.58 5.97 -4.57
CA ALA A 68 6.90 4.99 -5.40
C ALA A 68 7.31 5.11 -6.87
N ALA A 69 7.40 6.33 -7.40
CA ALA A 69 7.81 6.57 -8.79
C ALA A 69 9.26 6.14 -9.06
N VAL A 70 10.18 6.37 -8.12
CA VAL A 70 11.57 5.89 -8.22
C VAL A 70 11.61 4.36 -8.30
N GLN A 71 10.89 3.68 -7.40
CA GLN A 71 10.85 2.21 -7.39
C GLN A 71 10.17 1.64 -8.63
N ALA A 72 9.08 2.25 -9.09
CA ALA A 72 8.40 1.85 -10.32
C ALA A 72 9.31 1.96 -11.54
N LYS A 73 10.09 3.05 -11.67
CA LYS A 73 11.10 3.18 -12.73
C LYS A 73 12.17 2.10 -12.65
N ALA A 74 12.66 1.78 -11.46
CA ALA A 74 13.65 0.73 -11.27
C ALA A 74 13.11 -0.64 -11.70
N VAL A 75 11.86 -0.97 -11.35
CA VAL A 75 11.23 -2.24 -11.77
C VAL A 75 11.02 -2.27 -13.28
N LEU A 76 10.48 -1.20 -13.88
CA LEU A 76 10.21 -1.13 -15.33
C LEU A 76 11.47 -1.11 -16.18
N GLY A 77 12.55 -0.49 -15.70
CA GLY A 77 13.84 -0.46 -16.39
C GLY A 77 14.59 -1.80 -16.38
N ASN A 78 14.14 -2.76 -15.56
CA ASN A 78 14.70 -4.11 -15.45
C ASN A 78 13.81 -5.18 -16.12
N VAL A 79 12.82 -4.76 -16.93
CA VAL A 79 11.99 -5.69 -17.72
C VAL A 79 12.70 -5.91 -19.06
N ASP A 80 13.47 -7.00 -19.15
CA ASP A 80 14.01 -7.54 -20.40
C ASP A 80 12.92 -8.15 -21.30
#